data_AF-A0A2N3QWL9-F1
#
_entry.id   AF-A0A2N3QWL9-F1
#
_cell.length_a   1.000
_cell.length_b   1.000
_cell.length_c   1.000
_cell.angle_alpha   90.00
_cell.angle_beta   90.00
_cell.angle_gamma   90.00
#
_symmetry.space_group_name_H-M   'P 1'
#
loop_
_entity.id
_entity.type
_entity.pdbx_description
1 polymer ?
#
loop_
_entity_poly.entity_id
_entity_poly.type
_entity_poly.pdbx_seq_one_letter_code
_entity_poly.pdbx_strand_id
1 'polypeptide(L)'
;MNAYPIPVGVPTAYAQSLMFPVGEPNSAYAQYFTGRSWLASISNEQVSMANVTFEPGCINHWHIHHATRGGGQMLICVGGRGYAQTEGLEPVDEAEYAKLK
;
A
#
# COMPACT_ATOMS: atom_id res chain seq x y z
N MET A 1 -12.83 12.75 -13.05
CA MET A 1 -12.10 12.86 -11.77
C MET A 1 -12.82 12.00 -10.75
N ASN A 2 -12.10 11.27 -9.90
CA ASN A 2 -12.75 10.48 -8.84
C ASN A 2 -13.44 11.41 -7.82
N ALA A 3 -14.51 10.96 -7.18
CA ALA A 3 -15.33 11.77 -6.25
C ALA A 3 -14.97 11.52 -4.77
N TYR A 4 -13.81 10.93 -4.49
CA TYR A 4 -13.41 10.59 -3.14
C TYR A 4 -12.95 11.85 -2.37
N PRO A 5 -13.18 11.90 -1.05
CA PRO A 5 -12.59 12.94 -0.21
C PRO A 5 -11.07 12.98 -0.36
N ILE A 6 -10.50 14.18 -0.37
CA ILE A 6 -9.04 14.38 -0.43
C ILE A 6 -8.52 14.34 1.02
N PRO A 7 -7.67 13.36 1.39
CA PRO A 7 -7.14 13.27 2.74
C PRO A 7 -6.15 14.39 3.03
N VAL A 8 -6.07 14.78 4.30
CA VAL A 8 -5.05 15.71 4.78
C VAL A 8 -3.65 15.09 4.57
N GLY A 9 -2.74 15.89 4.03
CA GLY A 9 -1.34 15.51 3.82
C GLY A 9 -1.05 14.79 2.50
N VAL A 10 -2.06 14.63 1.62
CA VAL A 10 -1.91 14.06 0.28
C VAL A 10 -2.16 15.13 -0.78
N PRO A 11 -1.29 15.29 -1.80
CA PRO A 11 -1.52 16.25 -2.87
C PRO A 11 -2.85 15.98 -3.61
N THR A 12 -3.71 17.00 -3.74
CA THR A 12 -5.03 16.90 -4.38
C THR A 12 -4.98 16.27 -5.76
N ALA A 13 -4.08 16.74 -6.63
CA ALA A 13 -3.96 16.23 -8.00
C ALA A 13 -3.61 14.73 -8.03
N TYR A 14 -2.76 14.28 -7.10
CA TYR A 14 -2.43 12.87 -6.96
C TYR A 14 -3.65 12.07 -6.50
N ALA A 15 -4.30 12.47 -5.42
CA ALA A 15 -5.49 11.79 -4.91
C ALA A 15 -6.60 11.66 -5.97
N GLN A 16 -6.81 12.68 -6.81
CA GLN A 16 -7.82 12.70 -7.87
C GLN A 16 -7.48 11.83 -9.09
N SER A 17 -6.21 11.44 -9.24
CA SER A 17 -5.73 10.59 -10.33
C SER A 17 -5.95 9.09 -10.08
N LEU A 18 -6.14 8.69 -8.81
CA LEU A 18 -6.19 7.29 -8.42
C LEU A 18 -7.55 6.63 -8.70
N MET A 19 -7.53 5.34 -9.02
CA MET A 19 -8.75 4.55 -9.19
C MET A 19 -9.45 4.27 -7.85
N PHE A 20 -8.66 4.03 -6.79
CA PHE A 20 -9.15 3.71 -5.44
C PHE A 20 -8.99 4.91 -4.50
N PRO A 21 -9.85 5.03 -3.46
CA PRO A 21 -9.72 6.07 -2.46
C PRO A 21 -8.41 5.94 -1.68
N VAL A 22 -7.81 7.06 -1.29
CA VAL A 22 -6.63 7.07 -0.41
C VAL A 22 -7.01 6.72 1.03
N GLY A 23 -8.17 7.20 1.49
CA GLY A 23 -8.71 6.90 2.82
C GLY A 23 -8.19 7.83 3.91
N GLU A 24 -8.23 7.35 5.15
CA GLU A 24 -7.85 8.11 6.34
C GLU A 24 -6.39 7.83 6.73
N PRO A 25 -5.75 8.71 7.53
CA PRO A 25 -4.45 8.40 8.12
C PRO A 25 -4.47 7.03 8.80
N ASN A 26 -3.41 6.25 8.57
CA ASN A 26 -3.29 4.86 9.03
C ASN A 26 -2.93 4.76 10.54
N SER A 27 -3.57 5.58 11.37
CA SER A 27 -3.23 5.79 12.77
C SER A 27 -3.32 4.51 13.60
N ALA A 28 -4.27 3.61 13.27
CA ALA A 28 -4.44 2.34 13.96
C ALA A 28 -3.22 1.40 13.82
N TYR A 29 -2.45 1.56 12.74
CA TYR A 29 -1.30 0.71 12.42
C TYR A 29 0.02 1.48 12.40
N ALA A 30 0.03 2.77 12.74
CA ALA A 30 1.21 3.64 12.64
C ALA A 30 2.47 3.11 13.34
N GLN A 31 2.30 2.32 14.41
CA GLN A 31 3.40 1.66 15.12
C GLN A 31 4.20 0.65 14.26
N TYR A 32 3.64 0.18 13.15
CA TYR A 32 4.26 -0.75 12.21
C TYR A 32 4.89 -0.06 10.99
N PHE A 33 4.96 1.28 11.00
CA PHE A 33 5.48 2.06 9.89
C PHE A 33 6.48 3.09 10.40
N THR A 34 7.45 3.41 9.55
CA THR A 34 8.25 4.62 9.67
C THR A 34 7.75 5.59 8.61
N GLY A 35 7.31 6.77 9.01
CA GLY A 35 6.62 7.73 8.14
C GLY A 35 5.09 7.58 8.14
N ARG A 36 4.41 8.41 7.36
CA ARG A 36 2.95 8.48 7.25
C ARG A 36 2.43 7.58 6.14
N SER A 37 1.34 6.89 6.45
CA SER A 37 0.53 6.16 5.48
C SER A 37 -0.96 6.47 5.68
N TRP A 38 -1.75 6.15 4.66
CA TRP A 38 -3.21 6.25 4.64
C TRP A 38 -3.79 4.91 4.21
N LEU A 39 -4.99 4.59 4.69
CA LEU A 39 -5.65 3.32 4.40
C LEU A 39 -7.13 3.54 4.07
N ALA A 40 -7.57 2.93 2.97
CA ALA A 40 -8.98 2.78 2.63
C ALA A 40 -9.35 1.29 2.48
N SER A 41 -10.38 0.85 3.18
CA SER A 41 -10.98 -0.47 2.95
C SER A 41 -11.70 -0.48 1.60
N ILE A 42 -11.42 -1.46 0.74
CA ILE A 42 -12.06 -1.60 -0.58
C ILE A 42 -13.09 -2.72 -0.58
N SER A 43 -12.76 -3.89 -0.03
CA SER A 43 -13.69 -5.01 0.13
C SER A 43 -13.35 -5.82 1.36
N ASN A 44 -14.38 -6.33 2.03
CA ASN A 44 -14.28 -7.36 3.06
C ASN A 44 -14.95 -8.67 2.63
N GLU A 45 -15.48 -8.72 1.41
CA GLU A 45 -16.14 -9.90 0.84
C GLU A 45 -15.17 -10.69 -0.04
N GLN A 46 -15.22 -12.02 0.04
CA GLN A 46 -14.36 -12.99 -0.65
C GLN A 46 -12.88 -12.89 -0.29
N VAL A 47 -12.23 -11.75 -0.59
CA VAL A 47 -10.84 -11.43 -0.27
C VAL A 47 -10.82 -10.05 0.38
N SER A 48 -10.29 -9.96 1.60
CA SER A 48 -10.09 -8.67 2.25
C SER A 48 -9.06 -7.85 1.47
N MET A 49 -9.45 -6.64 1.09
CA MET A 49 -8.63 -5.76 0.25
C MET A 49 -8.70 -4.33 0.78
N ALA A 50 -7.53 -3.72 0.92
CA ALA A 50 -7.38 -2.32 1.28
C ALA A 50 -6.41 -1.64 0.30
N ASN A 51 -6.65 -0.36 0.01
CA ASN A 51 -5.69 0.50 -0.65
C ASN A 51 -4.86 1.21 0.42
N VAL A 52 -3.54 1.04 0.39
CA VAL A 52 -2.61 1.70 1.32
C VAL A 52 -1.74 2.65 0.53
N THR A 53 -1.77 3.93 0.90
CA THR A 53 -0.92 4.97 0.30
C THR A 53 0.20 5.33 1.26
N PHE A 54 1.42 5.41 0.75
CA PHE A 54 2.62 5.73 1.51
C PHE A 54 3.10 7.13 1.12
N GLU A 55 3.51 7.94 2.09
CA GLU A 55 4.26 9.14 1.74
C GLU A 55 5.66 8.77 1.21
N PRO A 56 6.34 9.65 0.46
CA PRO A 56 7.70 9.38 0.00
C PRO A 56 8.63 9.02 1.17
N GLY A 57 9.29 7.86 1.07
CA GLY A 57 10.19 7.34 2.11
C GLY A 57 9.50 6.60 3.25
N CYS A 58 8.17 6.51 3.28
CA CYS A 58 7.48 5.67 4.26
C CYS A 58 7.73 4.19 3.96
N ILE A 59 8.05 3.43 5.01
CA ILE A 59 8.22 1.98 4.97
C ILE A 59 7.33 1.34 6.04
N ASN A 60 6.77 0.19 5.76
CA ASN A 60 6.30 -0.71 6.81
C ASN A 60 7.47 -1.50 7.38
N HIS A 61 7.36 -1.88 8.64
CA HIS A 61 8.36 -2.71 9.31
C HIS A 61 8.32 -4.15 8.77
N TRP A 62 9.42 -4.87 8.95
CA TRP A 62 9.51 -6.30 8.62
C TRP A 62 8.40 -7.07 9.33
N HIS A 63 7.65 -7.87 8.57
CA HIS A 63 6.55 -8.67 9.08
C HIS A 63 6.30 -9.88 8.16
N ILE A 64 5.56 -10.85 8.67
CA ILE A 64 5.19 -12.07 7.95
C ILE A 64 3.69 -12.28 8.10
N HIS A 65 2.99 -12.50 6.98
CA HIS A 65 1.61 -12.95 6.99
C HIS A 65 1.55 -14.47 7.18
N HIS A 66 1.41 -14.91 8.43
CA HIS A 66 1.30 -16.33 8.79
C HIS A 66 -0.10 -16.88 8.44
N ALA A 67 -0.31 -17.25 7.19
CA ALA A 67 -1.56 -17.84 6.75
C ALA A 67 -1.40 -19.36 6.54
N THR A 68 -2.22 -20.16 7.21
CA THR A 68 -2.15 -21.63 7.20
C THR A 68 -2.97 -22.28 6.08
N ARG A 69 -3.94 -21.56 5.48
CA ARG A 69 -4.74 -21.96 4.32
C ARG A 69 -5.15 -20.72 3.50
N GLY A 70 -5.15 -20.81 2.17
CA GLY A 70 -5.59 -19.73 1.26
C GLY A 70 -4.74 -18.45 1.34
N GLY A 71 -3.47 -18.60 1.72
CA GLY A 71 -2.70 -17.59 2.43
C GLY A 71 -1.62 -16.84 1.66
N GLY A 72 -1.19 -15.72 2.24
CA GLY A 72 -0.14 -14.82 1.74
C GLY A 72 -0.63 -13.37 1.70
N GLN A 73 0.24 -12.47 1.25
CA GLN A 73 -0.15 -11.12 0.85
C GLN A 73 0.11 -10.96 -0.64
N MET A 74 -0.84 -10.36 -1.35
CA MET A 74 -0.64 -9.89 -2.71
C MET A 74 -0.65 -8.37 -2.71
N LEU A 75 0.34 -7.78 -3.37
CA LEU A 75 0.42 -6.33 -3.58
C LEU A 75 0.15 -6.02 -5.04
N ILE A 76 -0.68 -5.01 -5.29
CA ILE A 76 -0.98 -4.50 -6.62
C ILE A 76 -0.65 -3.00 -6.60
N CYS A 77 0.39 -2.61 -7.33
CA CYS A 77 0.77 -1.21 -7.47
C CYS A 77 -0.25 -0.49 -8.36
N VAL A 78 -0.97 0.49 -7.80
CA VAL A 78 -2.05 1.24 -8.49
C VAL A 78 -1.74 2.72 -8.66
N GLY A 79 -0.61 3.19 -8.15
CA GLY A 79 -0.14 4.57 -8.26
C GLY A 79 1.20 4.80 -7.57
N GLY A 80 1.95 5.79 -8.06
CA GLY A 80 3.27 6.13 -7.54
C GLY A 80 4.36 5.13 -7.92
N ARG A 81 5.45 5.12 -7.15
CA ARG A 81 6.57 4.18 -7.24
C ARG A 81 6.99 3.79 -5.83
N GLY A 82 7.33 2.52 -5.64
CA GLY A 82 7.81 2.00 -4.36
C GLY A 82 8.75 0.81 -4.56
N TYR A 83 9.21 0.27 -3.44
CA TYR A 83 10.07 -0.91 -3.41
C TYR A 83 9.43 -1.97 -2.53
N ALA A 84 9.66 -3.23 -2.89
CA ALA A 84 9.40 -4.38 -2.03
C ALA A 84 10.72 -5.11 -1.79
N GLN A 85 10.89 -5.63 -0.58
CA GLN A 85 12.07 -6.40 -0.24
C GLN A 85 11.68 -7.65 0.53
N THR A 86 12.29 -8.77 0.15
CA THR A 86 12.28 -10.00 0.96
C THR A 86 13.62 -10.08 1.68
N GLU A 87 13.60 -10.49 2.94
CA GLU A 87 14.82 -10.59 3.76
C GLU A 87 15.92 -11.37 3.05
N GLY A 88 17.14 -10.81 3.02
CA GLY A 88 18.30 -11.40 2.36
C GLY A 88 18.38 -11.16 0.84
N LEU A 89 17.38 -10.53 0.23
CA LEU A 89 17.41 -10.09 -1.17
C LEU A 89 17.57 -8.57 -1.27
N GLU A 90 18.04 -8.10 -2.42
CA GLU A 90 18.02 -6.68 -2.75
C GLU A 90 16.57 -6.18 -2.90
N PRO A 91 16.27 -4.92 -2.50
CA PRO A 91 14.95 -4.33 -2.75
C PRO A 91 14.72 -4.20 -4.25
N VAL A 92 13.50 -4.47 -4.68
CA VAL A 92 13.09 -4.39 -6.09
C VAL A 92 11.88 -3.47 -6.24
N ASP A 93 11.86 -2.69 -7.31
CA ASP A 93 10.66 -1.94 -7.71
C ASP A 93 9.72 -2.78 -8.60
N GLU A 94 8.60 -2.18 -9.07
CA GLU A 94 7.64 -2.92 -9.91
C GLU A 94 8.23 -3.39 -11.24
N ALA A 95 9.14 -2.62 -11.82
CA ALA A 95 9.76 -2.91 -13.11
C ALA A 95 10.82 -4.02 -12.99
N GLU A 96 11.52 -4.09 -11.88
CA GLU A 96 12.46 -5.16 -11.56
C GLU A 96 11.73 -6.45 -11.17
N TYR A 97 10.68 -6.36 -10.36
CA TYR A 97 9.88 -7.52 -9.98
C TYR A 97 9.24 -8.20 -11.20
N ALA A 98 8.83 -7.43 -12.20
CA ALA A 98 8.28 -7.96 -13.45
C ALA A 98 9.27 -8.82 -14.26
N LYS A 99 10.59 -8.64 -14.05
CA LYS A 99 11.66 -9.40 -14.75
C LYS A 99 12.05 -10.69 -14.05
N LEU A 100 11.57 -10.92 -12.82
CA LEU A 100 11.85 -12.14 -12.04
C LEU A 100 10.98 -13.33 -12.45
N LYS A 101 10.15 -13.19 -13.49
CA LYS A 101 9.27 -14.21 -14.06
C LYS A 101 9.77 -14.66 -15.43
#